data_AF-A0A2S2QA96-F1
#
_entry.id   AF-A0A2S2QA96-F1
#
_cell.length_a   1.000
_cell.length_b   1.000
_cell.length_c   1.000
_cell.angle_alpha   90.00
_cell.angle_beta   90.00
_cell.angle_gamma   90.00
#
_symmetry.space_group_name_H-M   'P 1'
#
loop_
_entity.id
_entity.type
_entity.pdbx_description
1 polymer ?
#
loop_
_entity_poly.entity_id
_entity_poly.type
_entity_poly.pdbx_seq_one_letter_code
_entity_poly.pdbx_strand_id
1 'polypeptide(L)'
;MISSYKPNSLVICGDYNLPNINWSSDELKLIGTNDPSIISTTIIDSFSYFNFFQHNFFRNNHGSILDLVFSNCNRVTVNLATEYLVIPDPYHPPLHVVLPSQSDKLVVNTHTYKDFKAANYTSIM
;
A
#
# COMPACT_ATOMS: atom_id res chain seq x y z
N MET A 1 -24.01 -10.96 7.15
CA MET A 1 -23.47 -10.93 5.78
C MET A 1 -22.13 -10.21 5.86
N ILE A 2 -21.02 -10.95 5.91
CA ILE A 2 -19.67 -10.34 5.91
C ILE A 2 -19.37 -10.02 4.44
N SER A 3 -19.26 -8.74 4.09
CA SER A 3 -18.81 -8.35 2.76
C SER A 3 -17.36 -8.78 2.60
N SER A 4 -17.12 -9.76 1.72
CA SER A 4 -15.80 -10.13 1.24
C SER A 4 -15.26 -9.00 0.35
N TYR A 5 -14.78 -7.92 0.95
CA TYR A 5 -14.04 -6.90 0.21
C TYR A 5 -12.60 -7.38 0.04
N LYS A 6 -12.29 -7.91 -1.13
CA LYS A 6 -10.92 -8.23 -1.51
C LYS A 6 -10.38 -7.00 -2.26
N PRO A 7 -9.53 -6.16 -1.65
CA PRO A 7 -8.96 -5.03 -2.36
C PRO A 7 -8.19 -5.54 -3.59
N ASN A 8 -8.48 -4.98 -4.77
CA ASN A 8 -7.78 -5.33 -6.01
C ASN A 8 -6.31 -4.88 -5.99
N SER A 9 -5.97 -3.92 -5.13
CA SER A 9 -4.61 -3.42 -4.94
C SER A 9 -4.44 -2.95 -3.50
N LEU A 10 -3.34 -3.33 -2.87
CA LEU A 10 -2.96 -2.94 -1.52
C LEU A 10 -1.58 -2.27 -1.58
N VAL A 11 -1.42 -1.18 -0.84
CA VAL A 11 -0.14 -0.51 -0.63
C VAL A 11 0.13 -0.47 0.86
N ILE A 12 1.33 -0.88 1.25
CA ILE A 12 1.81 -0.87 2.63
C ILE A 12 3.00 0.09 2.65
N CYS A 13 2.88 1.15 3.45
CA CYS A 13 3.95 2.11 3.71
C CYS A 13 4.25 2.08 5.21
N GLY A 14 5.52 2.07 5.59
CA GLY A 14 5.88 2.15 7.00
C GLY A 14 7.36 2.31 7.22
N ASP A 15 7.70 2.68 8.46
CA ASP A 15 9.06 2.62 9.00
C ASP A 15 9.29 1.20 9.52
N TYR A 16 10.20 0.48 8.87
CA TYR A 16 10.56 -0.88 9.24
C TYR A 16 11.76 -0.90 10.20
N ASN A 17 12.53 0.17 10.28
CA ASN A 17 13.70 0.30 11.15
C ASN A 17 14.67 -0.91 11.07
N LEU A 18 14.97 -1.37 9.86
CA LEU A 18 15.88 -2.49 9.57
C LEU A 18 17.15 -2.00 8.84
N PRO A 19 18.07 -1.30 9.53
CA PRO A 19 19.19 -0.59 8.89
C PRO A 19 20.23 -1.51 8.25
N ASN A 20 20.37 -2.74 8.74
CA ASN A 20 21.39 -3.69 8.27
C ASN A 20 20.96 -4.49 7.04
N ILE A 21 19.72 -4.33 6.58
CA ILE A 21 19.22 -4.99 5.39
C ILE A 21 19.46 -4.12 4.17
N ASN A 22 20.10 -4.68 3.16
CA ASN A 22 20.13 -4.08 1.84
C ASN A 22 18.92 -4.57 1.05
N TRP A 23 17.89 -3.71 1.00
CA TRP A 23 16.64 -3.93 0.29
C TRP A 23 16.81 -3.67 -1.21
N SER A 24 16.47 -4.65 -2.04
CA SER A 24 16.47 -4.56 -3.49
C SER A 24 15.29 -5.35 -4.08
N SER A 25 15.04 -5.16 -5.38
CA SER A 25 14.09 -5.97 -6.13
C SER A 25 14.78 -6.47 -7.39
N ASP A 26 14.60 -7.75 -7.71
CA ASP A 26 14.76 -8.28 -9.06
C ASP A 26 13.37 -8.36 -9.72
N GLU A 27 13.30 -8.56 -11.05
CA GLU A 27 12.12 -8.40 -11.93
C GLU A 27 10.77 -8.86 -11.34
N LEU A 28 10.77 -9.85 -10.44
CA LEU A 28 9.58 -10.36 -9.75
C LEU A 28 9.78 -10.65 -8.24
N LYS A 29 10.93 -10.33 -7.65
CA LYS A 29 11.28 -10.79 -6.28
C LYS A 29 11.79 -9.67 -5.40
N LEU A 30 11.20 -9.56 -4.22
CA LEU A 30 11.75 -8.80 -3.11
C LEU A 30 12.99 -9.50 -2.56
N ILE A 31 14.09 -8.77 -2.42
CA ILE A 31 15.38 -9.28 -1.96
C ILE A 31 15.84 -8.41 -0.78
N GLY A 32 16.20 -9.06 0.33
CA GLY A 32 16.91 -8.44 1.44
C GLY A 32 18.21 -9.18 1.69
N THR A 33 19.33 -8.46 1.65
CA THR A 33 20.68 -9.03 1.81
C THR A 33 21.44 -8.40 2.98
N ASN A 34 22.66 -8.89 3.24
CA ASN A 34 23.60 -8.52 4.32
C ASN A 34 23.34 -9.15 5.69
N ASP A 35 22.18 -8.95 6.32
CA ASP A 35 21.95 -9.39 7.71
C ASP A 35 20.54 -9.96 7.92
N PRO A 36 20.20 -11.11 7.31
CA PRO A 36 18.86 -11.66 7.36
C PRO A 36 18.50 -12.08 8.79
N SER A 37 17.67 -11.25 9.45
CA SER A 37 16.99 -11.57 10.69
C SER A 37 15.69 -12.35 10.43
N ILE A 38 15.12 -12.99 11.47
CA ILE A 38 13.80 -13.63 11.36
C ILE A 38 12.72 -12.65 10.91
N ILE A 39 12.83 -11.37 11.29
CA ILE A 39 11.88 -10.31 10.93
C ILE A 39 11.98 -10.01 9.43
N SER A 40 13.18 -9.72 8.92
CA SER A 40 13.38 -9.43 7.50
C SER A 40 13.00 -10.62 6.62
N THR A 41 13.36 -11.85 7.02
CA THR A 41 12.98 -13.07 6.29
C THR A 41 11.45 -13.24 6.28
N THR A 42 10.78 -13.03 7.41
CA THR A 42 9.31 -13.12 7.48
C THR A 42 8.64 -12.09 6.57
N ILE A 43 9.17 -10.86 6.50
CA ILE A 43 8.67 -9.82 5.60
C ILE A 43 8.84 -10.25 4.15
N ILE A 44 10.06 -10.66 3.77
CA ILE A 44 10.38 -11.08 2.40
C ILE A 44 9.50 -12.25 1.97
N ASP A 45 9.36 -13.28 2.81
CA ASP A 45 8.58 -14.48 2.51
C ASP A 45 7.08 -14.14 2.39
N SER A 46 6.55 -13.37 3.34
CA SER A 46 5.14 -12.98 3.34
C SER A 46 4.80 -12.13 2.12
N PHE A 47 5.64 -11.13 1.82
CA PHE A 47 5.39 -10.22 0.70
C PHE A 47 5.58 -10.91 -0.64
N SER A 48 6.56 -11.81 -0.76
CA SER A 48 6.69 -12.66 -1.94
C SER A 48 5.47 -13.56 -2.13
N TYR A 49 4.95 -14.15 -1.05
CA TYR A 49 3.74 -15.00 -1.10
C TYR A 49 2.50 -14.23 -1.59
N PHE A 50 2.35 -12.97 -1.20
CA PHE A 50 1.24 -12.11 -1.61
C PHE A 50 1.49 -11.30 -2.89
N ASN A 51 2.59 -11.56 -3.62
CA ASN A 51 3.02 -10.83 -4.82
C ASN A 51 3.18 -9.31 -4.59
N PHE A 52 3.79 -8.92 -3.48
CA PHE A 52 4.17 -7.55 -3.22
C PHE A 52 5.54 -7.24 -3.81
N PHE A 53 5.66 -6.06 -4.40
CA PHE A 53 6.88 -5.49 -4.93
C PHE A 53 7.28 -4.29 -4.08
N GLN A 54 8.59 -4.03 -3.98
CA GLN A 54 9.11 -2.81 -3.36
C GLN A 54 9.12 -1.67 -4.39
N HIS A 55 8.64 -0.50 -4.00
CA HIS A 55 8.49 0.65 -4.89
C HIS A 55 9.46 1.80 -4.62
N ASN A 56 10.22 1.76 -3.53
CA ASN A 56 11.17 2.81 -3.17
C ASN A 56 12.55 2.24 -2.87
N PHE A 57 13.61 2.98 -3.25
CA PHE A 57 15.01 2.57 -3.04
C PHE A 57 15.86 3.73 -2.51
N PHE A 58 15.22 4.68 -1.80
CA PHE A 58 15.87 5.87 -1.27
C PHE A 58 16.60 5.55 0.03
N ARG A 59 17.92 5.63 -0.02
CA ARG A 59 18.77 5.48 1.16
C ARG A 59 18.82 6.79 1.96
N ASN A 60 18.85 6.65 3.27
CA ASN A 60 19.14 7.77 4.16
C ASN A 60 20.63 8.15 4.13
N ASN A 61 20.99 9.17 4.91
CA ASN A 61 22.37 9.66 5.03
C ASN A 61 23.38 8.61 5.58
N HIS A 62 22.92 7.48 6.12
CA HIS A 62 23.75 6.36 6.58
C HIS A 62 23.81 5.19 5.57
N GLY A 63 23.16 5.32 4.42
CA GLY A 63 23.15 4.27 3.39
C GLY A 63 22.11 3.17 3.60
N SER A 64 21.25 3.29 4.61
CA SER A 64 20.17 2.34 4.92
C SER A 64 18.83 2.79 4.34
N ILE A 65 17.92 1.85 4.10
CA ILE A 65 16.52 2.13 3.74
C ILE A 65 15.65 1.67 4.92
N LEU A 66 15.02 2.62 5.61
CA LEU A 66 14.21 2.34 6.81
C LEU A 66 12.72 2.40 6.50
N ASP A 67 12.31 3.43 5.75
CA ASP A 67 10.96 3.54 5.24
C ASP A 67 10.81 2.73 3.95
N LEU A 68 9.86 1.80 3.93
CA LEU A 68 9.61 0.95 2.77
C LEU A 68 8.15 1.07 2.32
N VAL A 69 7.97 1.03 1.00
CA VAL A 69 6.70 1.07 0.33
C VAL A 69 6.57 -0.18 -0.52
N PHE A 70 5.60 -1.02 -0.17
CA PHE A 70 5.31 -2.26 -0.87
C PHE A 70 3.91 -2.22 -1.48
N SER A 71 3.73 -2.81 -2.65
CA SER A 71 2.40 -3.00 -3.23
C SER A 71 2.32 -4.25 -4.08
N ASN A 72 1.14 -4.86 -4.13
CA ASN A 72 0.81 -5.87 -5.13
C ASN A 72 0.36 -5.27 -6.48
N CYS A 73 0.52 -3.96 -6.67
CA CYS A 73 0.24 -3.23 -7.90
C CYS A 73 1.50 -2.54 -8.42
N ASN A 74 1.91 -2.87 -9.64
CA ASN A 74 3.10 -2.29 -10.29
C ASN A 74 2.94 -0.82 -10.74
N ARG A 75 1.80 -0.19 -10.49
CA ARG A 75 1.51 1.20 -10.92
C ARG A 75 1.75 2.24 -9.82
N VAL A 76 2.21 1.81 -8.64
CA VAL A 76 2.62 2.73 -7.57
C VAL A 76 3.97 3.35 -7.93
N THR A 77 4.04 4.67 -7.87
CA THR A 77 5.29 5.42 -8.08
C THR A 77 5.69 6.08 -6.77
N VAL A 78 6.96 5.96 -6.38
CA VAL A 78 7.48 6.61 -5.18
C VAL A 78 8.67 7.48 -5.55
N ASN A 79 8.63 8.73 -5.10
CA ASN A 79 9.71 9.70 -5.25
C ASN A 79 10.07 10.29 -3.88
N LEU A 80 11.21 10.98 -3.78
CA LEU A 80 11.46 11.86 -2.64
C LEU A 80 10.49 13.05 -2.72
N ALA A 81 9.93 13.44 -1.58
CA ALA A 81 9.07 14.60 -1.50
C ALA A 81 9.90 15.89 -1.60
N THR A 82 9.47 16.79 -2.48
CA THR A 82 10.06 18.14 -2.61
C THR A 82 9.43 19.14 -1.65
N GLU A 83 8.23 18.83 -1.15
CA GLU A 83 7.47 19.64 -0.20
C GLU A 83 7.18 18.79 1.03
N TYR A 84 7.41 19.37 2.21
CA TYR A 84 7.21 18.70 3.49
C TYR A 84 6.62 19.67 4.51
N LEU A 85 5.73 19.17 5.36
CA LEU A 85 5.03 19.98 6.37
C LEU A 85 5.89 20.30 7.58
N VAL A 86 6.93 19.49 7.82
CA VAL A 86 7.85 19.60 8.95
C VAL A 86 9.28 19.40 8.48
N ILE A 87 10.25 19.85 9.28
CA ILE A 87 11.67 19.67 8.99
C ILE A 87 11.95 18.16 8.82
N PRO A 88 12.54 17.73 7.68
CA PRO A 88 12.83 16.32 7.43
C PRO A 88 13.79 15.73 8.45
N ASP A 89 13.50 14.51 8.89
CA ASP A 89 14.44 13.69 9.65
C ASP A 89 15.52 13.12 8.70
N PRO A 90 16.82 13.32 8.97
CA PRO A 90 17.89 12.75 8.16
C PRO A 90 17.84 11.21 8.01
N TYR A 91 17.27 10.49 8.99
CA TYR A 91 17.12 9.04 8.95
C TYR A 91 15.90 8.59 8.13
N HIS A 92 14.90 9.46 8.00
CA HIS A 92 13.61 9.19 7.33
C HIS A 92 13.33 10.24 6.24
N PRO A 93 13.97 10.14 5.05
CA PRO A 93 13.70 11.03 3.95
C PRO A 93 12.21 10.99 3.56
N PRO A 94 11.53 12.14 3.44
CA PRO A 94 10.10 12.17 3.18
C PRO A 94 9.81 11.61 1.78
N LEU A 95 8.80 10.74 1.70
CA LEU A 95 8.40 10.07 0.47
C LEU A 95 7.11 10.67 -0.10
N HIS A 96 7.10 10.90 -1.40
CA HIS A 96 5.92 11.24 -2.19
C HIS A 96 5.44 10.00 -2.94
N VAL A 97 4.32 9.44 -2.50
CA VAL A 97 3.73 8.20 -3.03
C VAL A 97 2.54 8.54 -3.91
N VAL A 98 2.61 8.17 -5.18
CA VAL A 98 1.54 8.36 -6.16
C VAL A 98 0.83 7.02 -6.39
N LEU A 99 -0.46 6.99 -6.08
CA LEU A 99 -1.32 5.83 -6.26
C LEU A 99 -2.07 5.93 -7.59
N PRO A 100 -2.23 4.83 -8.34
CA PRO A 100 -3.07 4.83 -9.53
C PRO A 100 -4.52 5.11 -9.13
N SER A 101 -5.15 6.11 -9.74
CA SER A 101 -6.59 6.30 -9.55
C SER A 101 -7.32 5.11 -10.19
N GLN A 102 -8.09 4.37 -9.41
CA GLN A 102 -9.11 3.52 -10.00
C GLN A 102 -10.17 4.48 -10.56
N SER A 103 -10.34 4.47 -11.89
CA SER A 103 -11.61 4.91 -12.47
C SER A 103 -12.64 3.92 -11.94
N ASP A 104 -13.22 4.21 -10.78
CA ASP A 104 -14.45 3.57 -10.39
C ASP A 104 -15.40 3.82 -11.56
N LYS A 105 -15.72 2.78 -12.33
CA LYS A 105 -17.05 2.75 -12.93
C LYS A 105 -17.94 2.99 -11.72
N LEU A 106 -18.58 4.17 -11.66
CA LEU A 106 -19.55 4.53 -10.63
C LEU A 106 -20.25 3.24 -10.25
N VAL A 107 -19.97 2.74 -9.05
CA VAL A 107 -20.71 1.61 -8.54
C VAL A 107 -22.10 2.18 -8.40
N VAL A 108 -22.91 2.02 -9.45
CA VAL A 108 -24.33 2.32 -9.42
C VAL A 108 -24.84 1.32 -8.42
N ASN A 109 -24.90 1.76 -7.17
CA ASN A 109 -25.44 1.00 -6.08
C ASN A 109 -26.93 0.86 -6.44
N THR A 110 -27.28 -0.23 -7.12
CA THR A 110 -28.67 -0.60 -7.42
C THR A 110 -29.36 -1.14 -6.15
N HIS A 111 -29.01 -0.56 -5.00
CA HIS A 111 -29.73 -0.81 -3.76
C HIS A 111 -31.09 -0.14 -3.88
N THR A 112 -32.07 -0.91 -4.36
CA THR A 112 -33.48 -0.57 -4.24
C THR A 112 -33.85 -0.60 -2.76
N TYR A 113 -34.04 0.57 -2.16
CA TYR A 113 -34.71 0.68 -0.86
C TYR A 113 -36.21 0.78 -1.10
N LYS A 114 -37.01 0.10 -0.28
CA LYS A 114 -38.46 0.32 -0.29
C LYS A 114 -38.74 1.63 0.44
N ASP A 115 -39.22 2.63 -0.29
CA ASP A 115 -39.73 3.86 0.31
C ASP A 115 -41.13 3.59 0.87
N PHE A 116 -41.19 3.22 2.15
CA PHE A 116 -42.46 3.01 2.84
C PHE A 116 -43.24 4.32 3.00
N LYS A 117 -42.61 5.50 2.95
CA LYS A 117 -43.34 6.77 3.04
C LYS A 117 -44.10 7.10 1.76
N ALA A 118 -43.58 6.68 0.61
CA ALA A 118 -44.24 6.84 -0.69
C ALA A 118 -45.11 5.64 -1.10
N ALA A 119 -45.30 4.65 -0.21
CA ALA A 119 -46.09 3.47 -0.52
C ALA A 119 -47.59 3.81 -0.61
N ASN A 120 -48.23 3.35 -1.68
CA ASN A 120 -49.68 3.49 -1.87
C ASN A 120 -50.43 2.44 -1.04
N TYR A 121 -50.66 2.75 0.24
CA TYR A 121 -51.31 1.83 1.18
C TYR A 121 -52.77 1.49 0.82
N THR A 122 -53.46 2.34 0.05
CA THR A 122 -54.83 2.10 -0.41
C THR A 122 -54.93 1.02 -1.49
N SER A 123 -53.83 0.71 -2.18
CA SER A 123 -53.79 -0.40 -3.15
C SER A 123 -53.46 -1.78 -2.55
N ILE A 124 -53.16 -1.81 -1.25
CA ILE A 124 -52.73 -3.03 -0.52
C ILE A 124 -53.73 -3.43 0.57
N MET A 125 -54.91 -2.79 0.61
CA MET A 125 -56.01 -3.07 1.54
C MET A 125 -57.25 -3.52 0.77
#